data_AF-A0A7S2ZH32-F1
#
_entry.id   AF-A0A7S2ZH32-F1
#
_cell.length_a   1.000
_cell.length_b   1.000
_cell.length_c   1.000
_cell.angle_alpha   90.00
_cell.angle_beta   90.00
_cell.angle_gamma   90.00
#
_symmetry.space_group_name_H-M   'P 1'
#
loop_
_entity.id
_entity.type
_entity.pdbx_description
1 polymer ?
#
loop_
_entity_poly.entity_id
_entity_poly.type
_entity_poly.pdbx_seq_one_letter_code
_entity_poly.pdbx_strand_id
1 'polypeptide(L)'
;MILTKRSFPIPSDSPRVPVVGLADFNPHGYEILEVYRRGSANSVHAGGCYSGIDLCWLGLRRSHIDALALDPTMAIPLSTRDRKILDRLLREQPQFAPEHIPELLRMWEGKFEIQSLFSMGYLFLSESYLPTCLLRGDYLTCGRNRSRVSM
;
A
#
# COMPACT_ATOMS: atom_id res chain seq x y z
N MET A 1 7.70 8.98 3.41
CA MET A 1 6.81 10.01 4.01
C MET A 1 6.14 9.41 5.23
N ILE A 2 6.54 9.80 6.45
CA ILE A 2 5.83 9.38 7.67
C ILE A 2 4.65 10.34 7.82
N LEU A 3 3.46 9.93 7.41
CA LEU A 3 2.24 10.64 7.78
C LEU A 3 2.06 10.44 9.29
N THR A 4 2.30 11.45 10.12
CA THR A 4 1.85 11.39 11.51
C THR A 4 0.33 11.43 11.51
N LYS A 5 -0.32 10.40 12.07
CA LYS A 5 -1.77 10.33 12.24
C LYS A 5 -2.25 11.56 13.02
N ARG A 6 -2.76 12.57 12.32
CA ARG A 6 -3.35 13.76 12.92
C ARG A 6 -4.87 13.67 12.79
N SER A 7 -5.52 13.52 13.94
CA SER A 7 -6.94 13.25 14.09
C SER A 7 -7.73 14.56 14.00
N PHE A 8 -8.43 14.78 12.89
CA PHE A 8 -9.62 15.63 12.89
C PHE A 8 -10.77 14.80 12.32
N PRO A 9 -11.93 14.74 12.99
CA PRO A 9 -13.12 14.18 12.37
C PRO A 9 -13.40 15.00 11.11
N ILE A 10 -13.33 14.35 9.95
CA ILE A 10 -13.66 14.96 8.67
C ILE A 10 -15.19 15.07 8.64
N PRO A 11 -15.78 16.28 8.58
CA PRO A 11 -17.23 16.43 8.44
C PRO A 11 -17.76 15.60 7.26
N SER A 12 -18.97 15.06 7.38
CA SER A 12 -19.62 14.24 6.34
C SER A 12 -19.66 14.91 4.96
N ASP A 13 -19.66 16.24 4.94
CA ASP A 13 -19.82 17.07 3.75
C ASP A 13 -18.47 17.51 3.16
N SER A 14 -17.36 17.01 3.72
CA SER A 14 -16.02 17.31 3.20
C SER A 14 -15.78 16.57 1.87
N PRO A 15 -15.04 17.17 0.93
CA PRO A 15 -14.65 16.49 -0.30
C PRO A 15 -13.88 15.21 0.04
N ARG A 16 -14.33 14.08 -0.53
CA ARG A 16 -13.60 12.81 -0.41
C ARG A 16 -12.33 12.90 -1.24
N VAL A 17 -11.23 13.27 -0.60
CA VAL A 17 -9.89 13.25 -1.21
C VAL A 17 -9.37 11.81 -1.15
N PRO A 18 -9.07 11.16 -2.29
CA PRO A 18 -8.46 9.83 -2.28
C PRO A 18 -7.10 9.88 -1.56
N VAL A 19 -6.86 8.95 -0.65
CA VAL A 19 -5.59 8.83 0.05
C VAL A 19 -4.83 7.66 -0.57
N VAL A 20 -3.67 7.94 -1.15
CA VAL A 20 -2.81 6.93 -1.78
C VAL A 20 -1.58 6.70 -0.93
N GLY A 21 -1.32 5.43 -0.61
CA GLY A 21 -0.17 4.96 0.15
C GLY A 21 0.93 4.43 -0.75
N LEU A 22 2.15 4.93 -0.54
CA LEU A 22 3.38 4.45 -1.16
C LEU A 22 4.34 3.99 -0.06
N ALA A 23 4.75 2.71 -0.10
CA ALA A 23 5.69 2.07 0.81
C ALA A 23 6.61 1.11 0.06
N ASP A 24 7.68 0.64 0.70
CA ASP A 24 8.56 -0.38 0.15
C ASP A 24 7.79 -1.69 -0.09
N PHE A 25 8.22 -2.48 -1.08
CA PHE A 25 7.66 -3.79 -1.36
C PHE A 25 8.22 -4.80 -0.33
N ASN A 26 7.69 -4.75 0.89
CA ASN A 26 8.06 -5.66 1.97
C ASN A 26 6.90 -5.84 2.97
N PRO A 27 6.94 -6.89 3.82
CA PRO A 27 5.85 -7.17 4.75
C PRO A 27 5.57 -6.04 5.74
N HIS A 28 6.60 -5.30 6.17
CA HIS A 28 6.45 -4.18 7.10
C HIS A 28 5.82 -2.94 6.45
N GLY A 29 6.18 -2.65 5.19
CA GLY A 29 5.59 -1.59 4.39
C GLY A 29 4.09 -1.80 4.21
N TYR A 30 3.68 -3.03 3.91
CA TYR A 30 2.27 -3.39 3.85
C TYR A 30 1.56 -3.26 5.21
N GLU A 31 2.16 -3.73 6.30
CA GLU A 31 1.59 -3.57 7.64
C GLU A 31 1.33 -2.11 8.00
N ILE A 32 2.24 -1.20 7.64
CA ILE A 32 2.05 0.24 7.83
C ILE A 32 0.80 0.73 7.10
N LEU A 33 0.64 0.39 5.81
CA LEU A 33 -0.52 0.80 5.01
C LEU A 33 -1.82 0.28 5.60
N GLU A 34 -1.84 -0.96 6.07
CA GLU A 34 -3.00 -1.58 6.70
C GLU A 34 -3.39 -0.92 8.03
N VAL A 35 -2.41 -0.48 8.82
CA VAL A 35 -2.66 0.30 10.06
C VAL A 35 -3.39 1.62 9.75
N TYR A 36 -3.02 2.31 8.67
CA TYR A 36 -3.73 3.52 8.25
C TYR A 36 -5.11 3.20 7.67
N ARG A 37 -5.24 2.13 6.87
CA ARG A 37 -6.49 1.73 6.23
C ARG A 37 -7.56 1.30 7.23
N ARG A 38 -7.20 0.48 8.22
CA ARG A 38 -8.14 -0.11 9.18
C ARG A 38 -8.25 0.63 10.52
N GLY A 39 -7.24 1.46 10.84
CA GLY A 39 -7.02 1.95 12.19
C GLY A 39 -6.31 0.90 13.08
N SER A 40 -5.46 1.34 14.02
CA SER A 40 -4.76 0.42 14.92
C SER A 40 -5.65 -0.09 16.05
N ALA A 41 -5.45 -1.35 16.47
CA ALA A 41 -6.18 -1.98 17.58
C ALA A 41 -6.06 -1.21 18.91
N ASN A 42 -4.91 -0.57 19.17
CA ASN A 42 -4.69 0.26 20.36
C ASN A 42 -5.53 1.54 20.37
N SER A 43 -6.10 1.94 19.23
CA SER A 43 -6.93 3.14 19.13
C SER A 43 -8.39 2.89 19.52
N VAL A 44 -8.85 1.63 19.56
CA VAL A 44 -10.24 1.29 19.93
C VAL A 44 -10.51 1.54 21.42
N HIS A 45 -9.48 1.42 22.26
CA HIS A 45 -9.56 1.66 23.71
C HIS A 45 -9.78 3.13 24.11
N ALA A 46 -9.62 4.09 23.19
CA ALA A 46 -9.71 5.52 23.48
C ALA A 46 -11.11 6.12 23.23
N GLY A 47 -12.15 5.30 23.03
CA GLY A 47 -13.55 5.77 22.91
C GLY A 47 -13.88 6.60 21.66
N GLY A 48 -12.90 6.84 20.77
CA GLY A 48 -13.09 7.50 19.48
C GLY A 48 -13.37 6.48 18.38
N CYS A 49 -14.44 6.69 17.62
CA CYS A 49 -14.71 5.93 16.40
C CYS A 49 -13.66 6.34 15.34
N TYR A 50 -12.49 5.67 15.33
CA TYR A 50 -11.49 5.87 14.29
C TYR A 50 -11.97 5.18 13.03
N SER A 51 -12.75 5.87 12.20
CA SER A 51 -13.05 5.41 10.86
C SER A 51 -11.73 5.29 10.09
N GLY A 52 -11.37 4.07 9.69
CA GLY A 52 -10.25 3.84 8.77
C GLY A 52 -10.35 4.75 7.55
N ILE A 53 -9.20 5.17 7.02
CA ILE A 53 -9.15 6.00 5.81
C ILE A 53 -9.32 5.09 4.60
N ASP A 54 -10.04 5.54 3.56
CA ASP A 54 -10.09 4.84 2.27
C ASP A 54 -8.74 5.01 1.57
N LEU A 55 -7.78 4.19 1.99
CA LEU A 55 -6.39 4.21 1.54
C LEU A 55 -6.19 3.23 0.40
N CYS A 56 -5.73 3.76 -0.73
CA CYS A 56 -5.32 2.99 -1.90
C CYS A 56 -3.83 2.68 -1.86
N TRP A 57 -3.49 1.39 -1.93
CA TRP A 57 -2.11 0.94 -2.03
C TRP A 57 -1.59 1.17 -3.45
N LEU A 58 -0.85 2.26 -3.63
CA LEU A 58 -0.24 2.61 -4.92
C LEU A 58 0.88 1.64 -5.25
N GLY A 59 1.86 1.52 -4.35
CA GLY A 59 3.01 0.66 -4.53
C GLY A 59 4.06 0.90 -3.47
N LEU A 60 5.32 0.50 -3.67
CA LEU A 60 5.80 -0.33 -4.76
C LEU A 60 5.15 -1.72 -4.68
N ARG A 61 4.62 -2.22 -5.80
CA ARG A 61 4.03 -3.56 -5.92
C ARG A 61 4.91 -4.46 -6.77
N ARG A 62 4.76 -5.78 -6.64
CA ARG A 62 5.48 -6.72 -7.49
C ARG A 62 5.11 -6.58 -8.95
N SER A 63 3.83 -6.37 -9.24
CA SER A 63 3.36 -6.06 -10.60
C SER A 63 4.11 -4.88 -11.24
N HIS A 64 4.49 -3.87 -10.45
CA HIS A 64 5.29 -2.74 -10.92
C HIS A 64 6.75 -3.08 -11.14
N ILE A 65 7.35 -3.84 -10.22
CA ILE A 65 8.73 -4.31 -10.32
C ILE A 65 8.91 -5.12 -11.61
N ASP A 66 7.96 -6.03 -11.87
CA ASP A 66 7.96 -6.89 -13.06
C ASP A 66 7.75 -6.04 -14.34
N ALA A 67 6.82 -5.08 -14.34
CA ALA A 67 6.54 -4.22 -15.50
C ALA A 67 7.67 -3.23 -15.82
N LEU A 68 8.40 -2.77 -14.81
CA LEU A 68 9.56 -1.88 -14.96
C LEU A 68 10.85 -2.65 -15.27
N ALA A 69 10.82 -3.98 -15.22
CA ALA A 69 11.99 -4.84 -15.38
C ALA A 69 13.16 -4.40 -14.49
N LEU A 70 12.87 -4.11 -13.21
CA LEU A 70 13.93 -3.77 -12.25
C LEU A 70 14.90 -4.95 -12.11
N ASP A 71 16.18 -4.63 -11.98
CA ASP A 71 17.24 -5.64 -11.88
C ASP A 71 16.96 -6.59 -10.70
N PRO A 72 16.86 -7.92 -10.95
CA PRO A 72 16.65 -8.91 -9.90
C PRO A 72 17.71 -8.89 -8.80
N THR A 73 18.93 -8.40 -9.08
CA THR A 73 20.00 -8.25 -8.07
C THR A 73 19.69 -7.20 -7.00
N MET A 74 18.73 -6.31 -7.25
CA MET A 74 18.22 -5.36 -6.25
C MET A 74 17.25 -6.01 -5.25
N ALA A 75 16.81 -7.25 -5.51
CA ALA A 75 15.95 -7.98 -4.57
C ALA A 75 16.72 -8.30 -3.29
N ILE A 76 16.16 -7.90 -2.16
CA ILE A 76 16.74 -8.18 -0.85
C ILE A 76 16.08 -9.45 -0.29
N PRO A 77 16.84 -10.43 0.20
CA PRO A 77 16.28 -11.60 0.86
C PRO A 77 15.47 -11.22 2.11
N LEU A 78 14.37 -11.93 2.34
CA LEU A 78 13.58 -11.76 3.57
C LEU A 78 14.38 -12.20 4.80
N SER A 79 14.44 -11.35 5.82
CA SER A 79 14.96 -11.71 7.14
C SER A 79 13.99 -12.64 7.88
N THR A 80 14.47 -13.27 8.96
CA THR A 80 13.60 -14.06 9.87
C THR A 80 12.42 -13.25 10.40
N ARG A 81 12.62 -11.95 10.66
CA ARG A 81 11.55 -11.05 11.10
C ARG A 81 10.54 -10.81 9.98
N ASP A 82 11.00 -10.55 8.76
CA ASP A 82 10.13 -10.31 7.61
C ASP A 82 9.23 -11.52 7.35
N ARG A 83 9.80 -12.73 7.37
CA ARG A 83 9.04 -13.99 7.21
C ARG A 83 7.95 -14.14 8.26
N LYS A 84 8.26 -13.91 9.54
CA LYS A 84 7.27 -13.95 10.63
C LYS A 84 6.12 -12.96 10.43
N ILE A 85 6.43 -11.75 9.97
CA ILE A 85 5.41 -10.72 9.65
C ILE A 85 4.55 -11.21 8.49
N LEU A 86 5.16 -11.71 7.42
CA LEU A 86 4.46 -12.21 6.24
C LEU A 86 3.55 -13.40 6.55
N ASP A 87 4.03 -14.38 7.32
CA ASP A 87 3.24 -15.52 7.79
C ASP A 87 2.01 -15.09 8.62
N ARG A 88 2.16 -14.07 9.48
CA ARG A 88 1.04 -13.50 10.22
C ARG A 88 0.06 -12.81 9.27
N LEU A 89 0.54 -11.97 8.35
CA LEU A 89 -0.31 -11.29 7.37
C LEU A 89 -1.10 -12.30 6.53
N LEU A 90 -0.46 -13.34 6.01
CA LEU A 90 -1.13 -14.37 5.19
C LEU A 90 -2.15 -15.19 6.00
N ARG A 91 -1.95 -15.40 7.30
CA ARG A 91 -2.99 -15.98 8.18
C ARG A 91 -4.17 -15.04 8.40
N GLU A 92 -3.92 -13.74 8.40
CA GLU A 92 -4.93 -12.68 8.53
C GLU A 92 -5.58 -12.29 7.19
N GLN A 93 -5.23 -12.97 6.08
CA GLN A 93 -5.72 -12.68 4.73
C GLN A 93 -7.24 -12.45 4.59
N PRO A 94 -8.15 -13.11 5.36
CA PRO A 94 -9.58 -12.84 5.23
C PRO A 94 -9.98 -11.41 5.62
N GLN A 95 -9.09 -10.67 6.28
CA GLN A 95 -9.29 -9.28 6.69
C GLN A 95 -8.79 -8.26 5.63
N PHE A 96 -8.14 -8.73 4.57
CA PHE A 96 -7.55 -7.91 3.51
C PHE A 96 -8.36 -7.97 2.22
N ALA A 97 -8.17 -6.98 1.35
CA ALA A 97 -8.77 -6.99 0.03
C ALA A 97 -8.19 -8.17 -0.78
N PRO A 98 -9.01 -9.01 -1.46
CA PRO A 98 -8.52 -10.19 -2.17
C PRO A 98 -7.41 -9.88 -3.18
N GLU A 99 -7.46 -8.71 -3.81
CA GLU A 99 -6.45 -8.23 -4.75
C GLU A 99 -5.08 -7.96 -4.11
N HIS A 100 -4.99 -7.81 -2.80
CA HIS A 100 -3.71 -7.63 -2.09
C HIS A 100 -2.96 -8.96 -1.90
N ILE A 101 -3.69 -10.08 -1.84
CA ILE A 101 -3.12 -11.39 -1.48
C ILE A 101 -2.05 -11.88 -2.48
N PRO A 102 -2.24 -11.75 -3.80
CA PRO A 102 -1.20 -12.11 -4.77
C PRO A 102 0.11 -11.33 -4.53
N GLU A 103 0.02 -10.03 -4.24
CA GLU A 103 1.21 -9.20 -3.97
C GLU A 103 1.93 -9.65 -2.68
N LEU A 104 1.18 -10.01 -1.63
CA LEU A 104 1.75 -10.56 -0.40
C LEU A 104 2.47 -11.89 -0.63
N LEU A 105 1.85 -12.82 -1.37
CA LEU A 105 2.48 -14.11 -1.70
C LEU A 105 3.79 -13.90 -2.49
N ARG A 106 3.81 -12.92 -3.39
CA ARG A 106 5.01 -12.58 -4.18
C ARG A 106 6.15 -11.99 -3.34
N MET A 107 5.90 -11.53 -2.11
CA MET A 107 6.97 -11.08 -1.21
C MET A 107 7.91 -12.21 -0.78
N TRP A 108 7.49 -13.48 -0.85
CA TRP A 108 8.35 -14.63 -0.58
C TRP A 108 9.57 -14.72 -1.51
N GLU A 109 9.49 -14.13 -2.69
CA GLU A 109 10.56 -14.11 -3.68
C GLU A 109 11.62 -13.04 -3.38
N GLY A 110 11.35 -12.10 -2.47
CA GLY A 110 12.26 -11.03 -2.10
C GLY A 110 11.51 -9.72 -1.85
N LYS A 111 12.19 -8.79 -1.17
CA LYS A 111 11.70 -7.44 -0.91
C LYS A 111 12.46 -6.40 -1.73
N PHE A 112 11.79 -5.31 -2.05
CA PHE A 112 12.38 -4.18 -2.78
C PHE A 112 12.10 -2.88 -2.05
N GLU A 113 13.09 -2.00 -2.03
CA GLU A 113 12.96 -0.63 -1.53
C GLU A 113 12.39 0.26 -2.64
N ILE A 114 11.62 1.30 -2.30
CA ILE A 114 11.20 2.32 -3.28
C ILE A 114 12.42 2.94 -3.96
N GLN A 115 13.54 3.05 -3.23
CA GLN A 115 14.80 3.58 -3.74
C GLN A 115 15.37 2.79 -4.92
N SER A 116 14.94 1.53 -5.13
CA SER A 116 15.30 0.76 -6.33
C SER A 116 14.87 1.45 -7.63
N LEU A 117 13.82 2.30 -7.58
CA LEU A 117 13.39 3.12 -8.71
C LEU A 117 14.43 4.15 -9.16
N PHE A 118 15.41 4.51 -8.31
CA PHE A 118 16.49 5.43 -8.69
C PHE A 118 17.43 4.86 -9.74
N SER A 119 17.45 3.54 -9.92
CA SER A 119 18.14 2.90 -11.04
C SER A 119 17.61 3.35 -12.40
N MET A 120 16.37 3.83 -12.46
CA MET A 120 15.72 4.39 -13.65
C MET A 120 15.96 5.91 -13.81
N GLY A 121 16.72 6.52 -12.91
CA GLY A 121 16.99 7.95 -12.84
C GLY A 121 16.51 8.59 -11.54
N TYR A 122 17.23 9.60 -11.06
CA TYR A 122 16.98 10.26 -9.77
C TYR A 122 15.56 10.85 -9.65
N LEU A 123 15.03 11.40 -10.74
CA LEU A 123 13.70 12.01 -10.79
C LEU A 123 12.59 11.04 -11.21
N PHE A 124 12.92 9.78 -11.50
CA PHE A 124 11.96 8.81 -12.06
C PHE A 124 10.74 8.61 -11.16
N LEU A 125 10.94 8.57 -9.83
CA LEU A 125 9.86 8.42 -8.87
C LEU A 125 8.82 9.55 -9.01
N SER A 126 9.27 10.81 -9.06
CA SER A 126 8.41 11.99 -9.05
C SER A 126 7.88 12.39 -10.43
N GLU A 127 8.68 12.21 -11.48
CA GLU A 127 8.35 12.70 -12.83
C GLU A 127 7.68 11.63 -13.70
N SER A 128 7.88 10.35 -13.40
CA SER A 128 7.37 9.24 -14.22
C SER A 128 6.48 8.30 -13.44
N TYR A 129 7.00 7.66 -12.38
CA TYR A 129 6.29 6.59 -11.66
C TYR A 129 5.01 7.09 -10.99
N LEU A 130 5.11 8.09 -10.10
CA LEU A 130 3.95 8.62 -9.39
C LEU A 130 2.89 9.18 -10.34
N PRO A 131 3.21 10.09 -11.30
CA PRO A 131 2.22 10.58 -12.25
C PRO A 131 1.57 9.46 -13.06
N THR A 132 2.35 8.48 -13.54
CA THR A 132 1.82 7.36 -14.33
C THR A 132 0.85 6.51 -13.52
N CYS A 133 1.22 6.11 -12.30
CA CYS A 133 0.35 5.30 -11.45
C CYS A 133 -0.94 6.05 -11.09
N LEU A 134 -0.83 7.34 -10.74
CA LEU A 134 -1.99 8.16 -10.35
C LEU A 134 -2.94 8.40 -11.52
N LEU A 135 -2.42 8.80 -12.68
CA LEU A 135 -3.24 9.08 -13.87
C LEU A 135 -3.91 7.82 -14.43
N ARG A 136 -3.26 6.66 -14.32
CA ARG A 136 -3.83 5.37 -14.76
C ARG A 136 -4.78 4.76 -13.73
N GLY A 137 -4.82 5.29 -12.51
CA GLY A 137 -5.55 4.65 -11.41
C GLY A 137 -4.94 3.30 -11.01
N ASP A 138 -3.63 3.15 -11.18
CA ASP A 138 -2.89 1.91 -10.95
C ASP A 138 -2.48 1.79 -9.47
N TYR A 139 -3.49 1.52 -8.64
CA TYR A 139 -3.37 1.28 -7.21
C TYR A 139 -4.37 0.19 -6.80
N LEU A 140 -4.06 -0.56 -5.76
CA LEU A 140 -5.00 -1.52 -5.17
C LEU A 140 -5.86 -0.82 -4.13
N THR A 141 -7.16 -1.06 -4.20
CA THR A 141 -8.16 -0.50 -3.30
C THR A 141 -8.23 1.04 -3.21
N CYS A 142 -8.71 1.72 -4.26
CA CYS A 142 -9.76 2.73 -4.05
C CYS A 142 -10.77 2.63 -5.19
N GLY A 143 -12.00 2.28 -4.82
CA GLY A 143 -13.10 2.00 -5.74
C GLY A 143 -14.08 0.95 -5.20
N ARG A 144 -14.72 1.19 -4.04
CA ARG A 144 -16.05 0.59 -3.81
C ARG A 144 -17.04 1.36 -4.69
N ASN A 145 -17.41 0.76 -5.82
CA ASN A 145 -18.27 1.22 -6.94
C ASN A 145 -17.58 1.95 -8.11
N ARG A 146 -17.12 1.15 -9.09
CA ARG A 146 -17.35 1.45 -10.53
C ARG A 146 -18.71 0.90 -11.00
N SER A 147 -19.71 0.92 -10.13
CA SER A 147 -21.06 0.40 -10.38
C SER A 147 -22.10 1.40 -9.91
N ARG A 148 -22.15 2.56 -10.58
CA ARG A 148 -23.31 3.47 -10.60
C ARG A 148 -23.10 4.43 -11.77
N VAL A 149 -23.38 3.94 -12.97
CA VAL A 149 -24.07 4.57 -14.11
C VAL A 149 -23.90 3.60 -15.28
N SER A 150 -24.86 2.68 -15.42
CA SER A 150 -25.16 1.95 -16.65
C SER A 150 -26.56 1.36 -16.48
N MET A 151 -27.52 2.04 -17.12
CA MET A 151 -28.95 1.74 -17.29
C MET A 151 -29.86 1.87 -16.07
#